data_AF-D8Q715-F1
#
_entry.id   AF-D8Q715-F1
#
_cell.length_a   1.000
_cell.length_b   1.000
_cell.length_c   1.000
_cell.angle_alpha   90.00
_cell.angle_beta   90.00
_cell.angle_gamma   90.00
#
_symmetry.space_group_name_H-M   'P 1'
#
loop_
_entity.id
_entity.type
_entity.pdbx_description
1 polymer ?
#
loop_
_entity_poly.entity_id
_entity_poly.type
_entity_poly.pdbx_seq_one_letter_code
_entity_poly.pdbx_strand_id
1 'polypeptide(L)'
;MSSGIVRKFRTRDGVSTLVVFPKTQDAIDRPEEWNRQWEEFYQHPDFPGPTQLVNGYRGIRNPRANLDFFFFSDLLEQTRHLHRHFLKFCRHQAFVDAFSKSWLRAKPEDRKQHALNAIANVCGTTDNINNARAYCPEILNMKNLVYEGDGIGFIHLLERMRHTDISVRAPHEIRTYSPQWDKFLEEWGKTSHTQVEELCLAEVMGLRFKMLCWIVLYTTFSFLGLSLPKINVTKERYPKGDETAARSLKHIEVLERAATVGELAMACGDTKEADERFRQHERDHRKMMAGRRVACARCLSFQDESQERFKRCVKCWEQKRDVSYCSRKCQVEDWKSGRHKIVCGKAIDMQTARIYSDTRPRESLQRDPEEPIPDREWKEVMRLYKMLEPTLDLD
;
A
#
# COMPACT_ATOMS: atom_id res chain seq x y z
N MET A 1 22.09 14.09 4.54
CA MET A 1 22.15 12.81 3.79
C MET A 1 21.29 11.78 4.53
N SER A 2 20.32 11.16 3.85
CA SER A 2 19.22 10.39 4.47
C SER A 2 19.63 8.98 4.90
N SER A 3 19.06 8.48 6.00
CA SER A 3 19.29 7.14 6.57
C SER A 3 18.34 6.08 5.97
N GLY A 4 18.23 6.05 4.65
CA GLY A 4 17.22 5.30 3.93
C GLY A 4 17.47 3.79 3.77
N ILE A 5 16.44 3.06 3.32
CA ILE A 5 16.57 1.64 2.95
C ILE A 5 17.20 1.54 1.58
N VAL A 6 18.23 0.73 1.46
CA VAL A 6 18.93 0.57 0.19
C VAL A 6 18.39 -0.64 -0.58
N ARG A 7 18.15 -0.47 -1.88
CA ARG A 7 17.82 -1.56 -2.81
C ARG A 7 18.77 -1.56 -4.00
N LYS A 8 19.21 -2.76 -4.34
CA LYS A 8 20.05 -3.02 -5.50
C LYS A 8 19.19 -3.37 -6.71
N PHE A 9 19.23 -2.53 -7.75
CA PHE A 9 18.57 -2.78 -9.03
C PHE A 9 19.61 -3.20 -10.06
N ARG A 10 19.44 -4.38 -10.68
CA ARG A 10 20.35 -4.83 -11.75
C ARG A 10 19.88 -4.21 -13.08
N THR A 11 20.74 -3.43 -13.74
CA THR A 11 20.45 -2.92 -15.08
C THR A 11 20.79 -3.96 -16.14
N ARG A 12 20.32 -3.72 -17.37
CA ARG A 12 20.54 -4.58 -18.54
C ARG A 12 22.03 -4.74 -18.88
N ASP A 13 22.84 -3.75 -18.52
CA ASP A 13 24.30 -3.72 -18.77
C ASP A 13 25.11 -4.33 -17.62
N GLY A 14 24.45 -4.96 -16.64
CA GLY A 14 25.09 -5.57 -15.48
C GLY A 14 25.51 -4.60 -14.38
N VAL A 15 25.43 -3.29 -14.64
CA VAL A 15 25.62 -2.25 -13.61
C VAL A 15 24.48 -2.34 -12.60
N SER A 16 24.81 -2.36 -11.32
CA SER A 16 23.78 -2.36 -10.28
C SER A 16 23.55 -0.92 -9.83
N THR A 17 22.41 -0.34 -10.17
CA THR A 17 22.02 0.97 -9.64
C THR A 17 21.53 0.78 -8.22
N LEU A 18 22.14 1.53 -7.31
CA LEU A 18 21.80 1.54 -5.91
C LEU A 18 20.77 2.64 -5.65
N VAL A 19 19.68 2.28 -4.98
CA VAL A 19 18.61 3.23 -4.65
C VAL A 19 18.40 3.23 -3.15
N VAL A 20 18.62 4.37 -2.52
CA VAL A 20 18.38 4.57 -1.09
C VAL A 20 17.06 5.33 -0.92
N PHE A 21 16.00 4.65 -0.48
CA PHE A 21 14.71 5.28 -0.27
C PHE A 21 14.68 6.08 1.04
N PRO A 22 14.08 7.27 1.08
CA PRO A 22 13.92 8.04 2.32
C PRO A 22 13.34 7.20 3.47
N LYS A 23 13.87 7.40 4.69
CA LYS A 23 13.51 6.59 5.87
C LYS A 23 12.05 6.78 6.24
N THR A 24 11.32 5.68 6.40
CA THR A 24 9.88 5.66 6.71
C THR A 24 9.51 6.50 7.94
N GLN A 25 10.29 6.44 9.02
CA GLN A 25 9.97 7.16 10.26
C GLN A 25 10.08 8.68 10.12
N ASP A 26 10.95 9.15 9.22
CA ASP A 26 11.09 10.58 8.96
C ASP A 26 9.84 11.17 8.29
N ALA A 27 8.98 10.32 7.69
CA ALA A 27 7.73 10.76 7.09
C ALA A 27 6.83 11.48 8.10
N ILE A 28 6.74 10.98 9.33
CA ILE A 28 5.91 11.58 10.39
C ILE A 28 6.66 12.67 11.14
N ASP A 29 7.92 12.40 11.52
CA ASP A 29 8.67 13.28 12.40
C ASP A 29 9.16 14.54 11.67
N ARG A 30 9.46 14.43 10.37
CA ARG A 30 10.06 15.49 9.53
C ARG A 30 9.47 15.48 8.11
N PRO A 31 8.14 15.66 7.95
CA PRO A 31 7.44 15.41 6.68
C PRO A 31 7.98 16.23 5.51
N GLU A 32 8.28 17.52 5.71
CA GLU A 32 8.80 18.41 4.65
C GLU A 32 10.18 17.96 4.14
N GLU A 33 11.10 17.67 5.07
CA GLU A 33 12.45 17.19 4.75
C GLU A 33 12.40 15.82 4.06
N TRP A 34 11.63 14.89 4.62
CA TRP A 34 11.43 13.56 4.06
C TRP A 34 10.80 13.63 2.66
N ASN A 35 9.83 14.52 2.46
CA ASN A 35 9.23 14.73 1.14
C ASN A 35 10.23 15.31 0.15
N ARG A 36 11.02 16.30 0.56
CA ARG A 36 12.07 16.89 -0.30
C ARG A 36 13.04 15.83 -0.79
N GLN A 37 13.44 14.89 0.08
CA GLN A 37 14.31 13.77 -0.32
C GLN A 37 13.66 12.87 -1.39
N TRP A 38 12.34 12.63 -1.33
CA TRP A 38 11.62 11.92 -2.39
C TRP A 38 11.58 12.71 -3.70
N GLU A 39 11.33 14.01 -3.65
CA GLU A 39 11.32 14.88 -4.83
C GLU A 39 12.69 14.95 -5.51
N GLU A 40 13.77 15.09 -4.73
CA GLU A 40 15.16 15.02 -5.20
C GLU A 40 15.44 13.65 -5.82
N PHE A 41 14.98 12.57 -5.19
CA PHE A 41 15.17 11.21 -5.68
C PHE A 41 14.48 10.98 -7.04
N TYR A 42 13.29 11.53 -7.26
CA TYR A 42 12.59 11.44 -8.57
C TYR A 42 13.31 12.15 -9.70
N GLN A 43 14.13 13.15 -9.38
CA GLN A 43 14.88 13.93 -10.37
C GLN A 43 16.25 13.31 -10.70
N HIS A 44 16.65 12.26 -9.99
CA HIS A 44 17.93 11.61 -10.23
C HIS A 44 17.96 10.95 -11.62
N PRO A 45 19.01 11.15 -12.44
CA PRO A 45 19.10 10.56 -13.78
C PRO A 45 18.99 9.02 -13.79
N ASP A 46 19.50 8.39 -12.73
CA ASP A 46 19.43 6.94 -12.53
C ASP A 46 18.17 6.47 -11.79
N PHE A 47 17.13 7.30 -11.70
CA PHE A 47 15.87 6.87 -11.08
C PHE A 47 15.34 5.61 -11.81
N PRO A 48 15.04 4.52 -11.09
CA PRO A 48 14.69 3.26 -11.73
C PRO A 48 13.33 3.35 -12.44
N GLY A 49 13.30 2.97 -13.72
CA GLY A 49 12.06 2.84 -14.46
C GLY A 49 11.20 1.65 -13.98
N PRO A 50 9.96 1.51 -14.48
CA PRO A 50 9.04 0.45 -14.08
C PRO A 50 9.63 -0.97 -14.19
N THR A 51 10.37 -1.26 -15.27
CA THR A 51 11.05 -2.55 -15.47
C THR A 51 12.06 -2.83 -14.36
N GLN A 52 12.91 -1.87 -14.01
CA GLN A 52 13.86 -2.02 -12.92
C GLN A 52 13.12 -2.21 -11.58
N LEU A 53 12.08 -1.43 -11.32
CA LEU A 53 11.29 -1.50 -10.10
C LEU A 53 10.65 -2.89 -9.90
N VAL A 54 10.05 -3.45 -10.94
CA VAL A 54 9.48 -4.82 -10.91
C VAL A 54 10.57 -5.88 -10.73
N ASN A 55 11.70 -5.75 -11.44
CA ASN A 55 12.80 -6.70 -11.32
C ASN A 55 13.50 -6.65 -9.96
N GLY A 56 13.67 -5.47 -9.37
CA GLY A 56 14.20 -5.33 -8.02
C GLY A 56 13.24 -5.92 -6.97
N TYR A 57 11.93 -5.81 -7.21
CA TYR A 57 10.94 -6.48 -6.38
C TYR A 57 10.99 -8.01 -6.51
N ARG A 58 11.29 -8.54 -7.71
CA ARG A 58 11.55 -9.97 -7.92
C ARG A 58 12.79 -10.46 -7.16
N GLY A 59 13.85 -9.66 -7.11
CA GLY A 59 15.13 -10.03 -6.48
C GLY A 59 15.04 -10.34 -4.98
N ILE A 60 14.02 -9.82 -4.30
CA ILE A 60 13.77 -10.05 -2.86
C ILE A 60 12.76 -11.18 -2.60
N ARG A 61 12.16 -11.76 -3.65
CA ARG A 61 11.15 -12.82 -3.53
C ARG A 61 11.82 -14.19 -3.61
N ASN A 62 11.22 -15.16 -2.91
CA ASN A 62 11.63 -16.54 -3.03
C ASN A 62 10.71 -17.24 -4.04
N PRO A 63 11.16 -17.48 -5.30
CA PRO A 63 10.30 -18.05 -6.33
C PRO A 63 9.76 -19.46 -6.01
N ARG A 64 10.25 -20.11 -4.94
CA ARG A 64 9.77 -21.40 -4.44
C ARG A 64 8.78 -21.27 -3.28
N ALA A 65 8.51 -20.07 -2.79
CA ALA A 65 7.64 -19.85 -1.64
C ALA A 65 6.18 -19.67 -2.09
N ASN A 66 5.36 -20.71 -1.90
CA ASN A 66 3.88 -20.63 -1.96
C ASN A 66 3.27 -19.49 -1.12
N LEU A 67 4.07 -18.89 -0.23
CA LEU A 67 3.68 -17.80 0.65
C LEU A 67 3.52 -16.47 -0.11
N ASP A 68 4.27 -16.24 -1.19
CA ASP A 68 4.21 -14.98 -1.94
C ASP A 68 2.83 -14.79 -2.61
N PHE A 69 2.27 -15.86 -3.19
CA PHE A 69 0.90 -15.82 -3.72
C PHE A 69 -0.16 -15.57 -2.64
N PHE A 70 0.06 -16.07 -1.41
CA PHE A 70 -0.83 -15.77 -0.30
C PHE A 70 -0.75 -14.29 0.11
N PHE A 71 0.46 -13.73 0.22
CA PHE A 71 0.64 -12.30 0.50
C PHE A 71 0.03 -11.41 -0.57
N PHE A 72 0.17 -11.77 -1.85
CA PHE A 72 -0.51 -11.08 -2.93
C PHE A 72 -2.03 -11.13 -2.76
N SER A 73 -2.60 -12.28 -2.40
CA SER A 73 -4.05 -12.39 -2.17
C SER A 73 -4.55 -11.49 -1.03
N ASP A 74 -3.77 -11.37 0.05
CA ASP A 74 -4.06 -10.48 1.19
C ASP A 74 -3.92 -9.01 0.79
N LEU A 75 -2.86 -8.66 0.03
CA LEU A 75 -2.70 -7.33 -0.55
C LEU A 75 -3.93 -6.96 -1.40
N LEU A 76 -4.32 -7.82 -2.33
CA LEU A 76 -5.45 -7.58 -3.23
C LEU A 76 -6.77 -7.43 -2.45
N GLU A 77 -7.00 -8.28 -1.46
CA GLU A 77 -8.17 -8.20 -0.58
C GLU A 77 -8.22 -6.87 0.18
N GLN A 78 -7.11 -6.48 0.82
CA GLN A 78 -7.02 -5.22 1.56
C GLN A 78 -7.19 -4.00 0.65
N THR A 79 -6.60 -4.03 -0.55
CA THR A 79 -6.71 -2.95 -1.53
C THR A 79 -8.15 -2.80 -2.02
N ARG A 80 -8.85 -3.91 -2.31
CA ARG A 80 -10.28 -3.89 -2.68
C ARG A 80 -11.16 -3.38 -1.56
N HIS A 81 -10.88 -3.80 -0.33
CA HIS A 81 -11.62 -3.33 0.83
C HIS A 81 -11.44 -1.81 1.02
N LEU A 82 -10.20 -1.31 0.97
CA LEU A 82 -9.89 0.11 1.01
C LEU A 82 -10.58 0.89 -0.11
N HIS A 83 -10.51 0.41 -1.34
CA HIS A 83 -11.10 1.08 -2.49
C HIS A 83 -12.63 1.14 -2.38
N ARG A 84 -13.30 0.08 -1.91
CA ARG A 84 -14.74 0.14 -1.59
C ARG A 84 -15.04 1.18 -0.53
N HIS A 85 -14.23 1.27 0.53
CA HIS A 85 -14.39 2.30 1.55
C HIS A 85 -14.24 3.70 0.97
N PHE A 86 -13.24 3.93 0.13
CA PHE A 86 -13.06 5.17 -0.62
C PHE A 86 -14.29 5.49 -1.48
N LEU A 87 -14.81 4.53 -2.24
CA LEU A 87 -15.99 4.73 -3.08
C LEU A 87 -17.24 5.09 -2.29
N LYS A 88 -17.40 4.65 -1.03
CA LYS A 88 -18.54 5.09 -0.20
C LYS A 88 -18.63 6.61 -0.07
N PHE A 89 -17.49 7.29 0.04
CA PHE A 89 -17.43 8.74 0.14
C PHE A 89 -17.47 9.40 -1.22
N CYS A 90 -16.68 8.90 -2.17
CA CYS A 90 -16.44 9.57 -3.43
C CYS A 90 -17.42 9.18 -4.55
N ARG A 91 -18.33 8.21 -4.36
CA ARG A 91 -19.31 7.83 -5.41
C ARG A 91 -20.32 8.93 -5.75
N HIS A 92 -20.58 9.86 -4.84
CA HIS A 92 -21.58 10.90 -5.05
C HIS A 92 -20.99 12.06 -5.81
N GLN A 93 -21.49 12.30 -7.04
CA GLN A 93 -21.03 13.42 -7.87
C GLN A 93 -21.14 14.76 -7.14
N ALA A 94 -22.25 15.02 -6.46
CA ALA A 94 -22.45 16.25 -5.70
C ALA A 94 -21.38 16.50 -4.63
N PHE A 95 -20.93 15.45 -3.92
CA PHE A 95 -19.83 15.56 -2.97
C PHE A 95 -18.52 15.87 -3.69
N VAL A 96 -18.21 15.14 -4.77
CA VAL A 96 -16.97 15.34 -5.54
C VAL A 96 -16.92 16.75 -6.15
N ASP A 97 -18.03 17.26 -6.66
CA ASP A 97 -18.11 18.61 -7.21
C ASP A 97 -17.89 19.67 -6.13
N ALA A 98 -18.56 19.55 -4.98
CA ALA A 98 -18.41 20.48 -3.86
C ALA A 98 -16.98 20.46 -3.29
N PHE A 99 -16.42 19.27 -3.11
CA PHE A 99 -15.03 19.09 -2.68
C PHE A 99 -14.07 19.70 -3.70
N SER A 100 -14.24 19.42 -5.00
CA SER A 100 -13.36 19.90 -6.06
C SER A 100 -13.36 21.42 -6.14
N LYS A 101 -14.54 22.06 -6.07
CA LYS A 101 -14.65 23.53 -6.01
C LYS A 101 -13.90 24.11 -4.81
N SER A 102 -14.09 23.51 -3.63
CA SER A 102 -13.44 23.98 -2.40
C SER A 102 -11.92 23.81 -2.45
N TRP A 103 -11.44 22.66 -2.94
CA TRP A 103 -10.03 22.38 -3.14
C TRP A 103 -9.37 23.36 -4.12
N LEU A 104 -10.00 23.62 -5.26
CA LEU A 104 -9.48 24.53 -6.27
C LEU A 104 -9.47 25.99 -5.78
N ARG A 105 -10.41 26.39 -4.92
CA ARG A 105 -10.42 27.71 -4.26
C ARG A 105 -9.36 27.86 -3.16
N ALA A 106 -8.89 26.77 -2.56
CA ALA A 106 -7.90 26.83 -1.49
C ALA A 106 -6.54 27.29 -2.00
N LYS A 107 -5.74 27.94 -1.13
CA LYS A 107 -4.41 28.40 -1.52
C LYS A 107 -3.47 27.22 -1.77
N PRO A 108 -2.47 27.36 -2.66
CA PRO A 108 -1.49 26.31 -2.91
C PRO A 108 -0.80 25.81 -1.63
N GLU A 109 -0.51 26.69 -0.68
CA GLU A 109 0.12 26.35 0.60
C GLU A 109 -0.78 25.45 1.47
N ASP A 110 -2.07 25.74 1.51
CA ASP A 110 -3.06 24.94 2.25
C ASP A 110 -3.19 23.55 1.61
N ARG A 111 -3.32 23.50 0.28
CA ARG A 111 -3.34 22.23 -0.49
C ARG A 111 -2.08 21.42 -0.26
N LYS A 112 -0.89 22.06 -0.30
CA LYS A 112 0.40 21.42 -0.01
C LYS A 112 0.39 20.81 1.37
N GLN A 113 -0.04 21.55 2.38
CA GLN A 113 -0.08 21.06 3.76
C GLN A 113 -0.95 19.81 3.89
N HIS A 114 -2.14 19.79 3.28
CA HIS A 114 -3.03 18.62 3.36
C HIS A 114 -2.49 17.41 2.58
N ALA A 115 -1.96 17.62 1.37
CA ALA A 115 -1.37 16.55 0.56
C ALA A 115 -0.11 15.97 1.21
N LEU A 116 0.76 16.83 1.75
CA LEU A 116 1.96 16.41 2.46
C LEU A 116 1.60 15.62 3.72
N ASN A 117 0.66 16.12 4.53
CA ASN A 117 0.19 15.42 5.71
C ASN A 117 -0.35 14.02 5.36
N ALA A 118 -1.12 13.90 4.27
CA ALA A 118 -1.60 12.61 3.80
C ALA A 118 -0.47 11.66 3.39
N ILE A 119 0.47 12.13 2.57
CA ILE A 119 1.60 11.33 2.07
C ILE A 119 2.51 10.89 3.21
N ALA A 120 2.84 11.80 4.12
CA ALA A 120 3.58 11.54 5.34
C ALA A 120 2.94 10.45 6.19
N ASN A 121 1.66 10.61 6.54
CA ASN A 121 0.94 9.66 7.38
C ASN A 121 0.83 8.28 6.75
N VAL A 122 0.53 8.21 5.45
CA VAL A 122 0.37 6.94 4.74
C VAL A 122 1.71 6.22 4.59
N CYS A 123 2.75 6.92 4.15
CA CYS A 123 4.07 6.32 3.96
C CYS A 123 4.71 5.95 5.31
N GLY A 124 4.51 6.75 6.36
CA GLY A 124 5.04 6.49 7.70
C GLY A 124 4.46 5.24 8.39
N THR A 125 3.43 4.61 7.82
CA THR A 125 2.80 3.43 8.44
C THR A 125 3.61 2.16 8.29
N THR A 126 4.29 1.98 7.15
CA THR A 126 5.03 0.75 6.80
C THR A 126 6.06 1.00 5.71
N ASP A 127 7.17 0.26 5.77
CA ASP A 127 8.23 0.37 4.75
C ASP A 127 7.76 -0.03 3.34
N ASN A 128 6.83 -0.99 3.21
CA ASN A 128 6.33 -1.39 1.89
C ASN A 128 5.47 -0.29 1.24
N ILE A 129 4.68 0.47 2.02
CA ILE A 129 3.92 1.61 1.49
C ILE A 129 4.85 2.81 1.24
N ASN A 130 5.81 3.08 2.12
CA ASN A 130 6.84 4.10 1.86
C ASN A 130 7.60 3.81 0.55
N ASN A 131 8.08 2.57 0.37
CA ASN A 131 8.79 2.17 -0.83
C ASN A 131 7.88 2.17 -2.08
N ALA A 132 6.57 1.93 -1.90
CA ALA A 132 5.62 1.99 -3.01
C ALA A 132 5.50 3.40 -3.60
N ARG A 133 5.95 4.44 -2.89
CA ARG A 133 6.00 5.81 -3.41
C ARG A 133 6.86 5.92 -4.67
N ALA A 134 7.93 5.14 -4.76
CA ALA A 134 8.77 5.02 -5.95
C ALA A 134 8.02 4.51 -7.19
N TYR A 135 6.86 3.87 -7.02
CA TYR A 135 6.02 3.45 -8.13
C TYR A 135 5.14 4.58 -8.66
N CYS A 136 5.07 5.74 -8.01
CA CYS A 136 4.17 6.85 -8.37
C CYS A 136 4.87 8.22 -8.51
N PRO A 137 6.07 8.33 -9.11
CA PRO A 137 6.80 9.59 -9.17
C PRO A 137 6.03 10.67 -9.94
N GLU A 138 5.32 10.28 -11.00
CA GLU A 138 4.53 11.17 -11.87
C GLU A 138 3.19 11.57 -11.25
N ILE A 139 2.77 10.96 -10.14
CA ILE A 139 1.46 11.22 -9.53
C ILE A 139 1.62 11.89 -8.17
N LEU A 140 2.55 11.41 -7.34
CA LEU A 140 2.69 11.80 -5.94
C LEU A 140 3.80 12.83 -5.67
N ASN A 141 4.25 13.53 -6.71
CA ASN A 141 5.10 14.71 -6.55
C ASN A 141 4.21 15.95 -6.28
N MET A 142 4.74 16.91 -5.50
CA MET A 142 4.00 18.11 -5.13
C MET A 142 3.65 18.98 -6.34
N LYS A 143 4.51 18.99 -7.37
CA LYS A 143 4.23 19.70 -8.63
C LYS A 143 2.89 19.27 -9.20
N ASN A 144 2.61 17.97 -9.28
CA ASN A 144 1.41 17.44 -9.91
C ASN A 144 0.21 17.45 -8.97
N LEU A 145 0.39 17.15 -7.68
CA LEU A 145 -0.74 17.13 -6.73
C LEU A 145 -1.28 18.52 -6.40
N VAL A 146 -0.41 19.54 -6.33
CA VAL A 146 -0.73 20.82 -5.69
C VAL A 146 -0.66 21.99 -6.67
N TYR A 147 0.37 22.03 -7.51
CA TYR A 147 0.70 23.23 -8.30
C TYR A 147 0.24 23.14 -9.76
N GLU A 148 0.22 21.94 -10.34
CA GLU A 148 -0.22 21.71 -11.72
C GLU A 148 -1.68 22.09 -11.89
N GLY A 149 -1.95 22.96 -12.87
CA GLY A 149 -3.29 23.47 -13.19
C GLY A 149 -4.03 23.98 -11.97
N ASP A 150 -3.32 24.64 -11.05
CA ASP A 150 -3.88 25.22 -9.82
C ASP A 150 -4.59 24.18 -8.92
N GLY A 151 -3.97 23.00 -8.78
CA GLY A 151 -4.47 21.90 -7.92
C GLY A 151 -5.35 20.89 -8.65
N ILE A 152 -5.54 21.02 -9.97
CA ILE A 152 -6.36 20.09 -10.76
C ILE A 152 -5.81 18.66 -10.76
N GLY A 153 -4.48 18.48 -10.61
CA GLY A 153 -3.88 17.15 -10.63
C GLY A 153 -4.39 16.24 -9.52
N PHE A 154 -4.66 16.76 -8.31
CA PHE A 154 -5.33 15.99 -7.25
C PHE A 154 -6.76 15.60 -7.63
N ILE A 155 -7.52 16.51 -8.26
CA ILE A 155 -8.89 16.24 -8.70
C ILE A 155 -8.93 15.17 -9.79
N HIS A 156 -8.01 15.22 -10.75
CA HIS A 156 -7.85 14.17 -11.76
C HIS A 156 -7.52 12.81 -11.14
N LEU A 157 -6.69 12.78 -10.10
CA LEU A 157 -6.39 11.56 -9.37
C LEU A 157 -7.65 11.03 -8.66
N LEU A 158 -8.34 11.89 -7.90
CA LEU A 158 -9.59 11.54 -7.22
C LEU A 158 -10.62 10.93 -8.17
N GLU A 159 -10.87 11.59 -9.30
CA GLU A 159 -11.80 11.14 -10.34
C GLU A 159 -11.38 9.81 -10.95
N ARG A 160 -10.09 9.64 -11.26
CA ARG A 160 -9.58 8.39 -11.82
C ARG A 160 -9.74 7.22 -10.84
N MET A 161 -9.45 7.43 -9.56
CA MET A 161 -9.64 6.40 -8.53
C MET A 161 -11.11 6.03 -8.36
N ARG A 162 -12.01 7.02 -8.51
CA ARG A 162 -13.47 6.82 -8.47
C ARG A 162 -13.97 5.97 -9.65
N HIS A 163 -13.46 6.21 -10.84
CA HIS A 163 -13.87 5.49 -12.06
C HIS A 163 -13.13 4.16 -12.28
N THR A 164 -12.16 3.83 -11.43
CA THR A 164 -11.47 2.54 -11.49
C THR A 164 -12.25 1.52 -10.66
N ASP A 165 -12.78 0.45 -11.25
CA ASP A 165 -13.34 -0.68 -10.51
C ASP A 165 -12.34 -1.85 -10.43
N ILE A 166 -11.74 -2.04 -9.26
CA ILE A 166 -10.79 -3.13 -9.00
C ILE A 166 -11.45 -4.41 -8.48
N SER A 167 -12.79 -4.43 -8.37
CA SER A 167 -13.53 -5.64 -8.06
C SER A 167 -13.64 -6.57 -9.27
N VAL A 168 -13.53 -6.03 -10.48
CA VAL A 168 -13.61 -6.77 -11.75
C VAL A 168 -12.30 -6.81 -12.53
N ARG A 169 -11.34 -5.93 -12.22
CA ARG A 169 -10.04 -5.85 -12.89
C ARG A 169 -8.91 -6.47 -12.08
N ALA A 170 -7.95 -7.08 -12.76
CA ALA A 170 -6.71 -7.49 -12.12
C ALA A 170 -5.84 -6.25 -11.81
N PRO A 171 -4.98 -6.29 -10.77
CA PRO A 171 -4.18 -5.12 -10.37
C PRO A 171 -3.31 -4.52 -11.48
N HIS A 172 -2.74 -5.36 -12.36
CA HIS A 172 -1.90 -4.90 -13.47
C HIS A 172 -2.70 -4.29 -14.65
N GLU A 173 -4.03 -4.42 -14.64
CA GLU A 173 -4.93 -3.79 -15.62
C GLU A 173 -5.36 -2.38 -15.19
N ILE A 174 -4.95 -1.96 -13.98
CA ILE A 174 -5.29 -0.66 -13.44
C ILE A 174 -4.36 0.40 -14.03
N ARG A 175 -4.91 1.25 -14.89
CA ARG A 175 -4.20 2.43 -15.41
C ARG A 175 -4.42 3.61 -14.48
N THR A 176 -3.34 4.10 -13.87
CA THR A 176 -3.38 5.26 -12.95
C THR A 176 -2.92 6.56 -13.62
N TYR A 177 -2.73 6.59 -14.96
CA TYR A 177 -2.20 7.71 -15.75
C TYR A 177 -0.77 8.06 -15.37
N SER A 178 0.15 7.30 -15.94
CA SER A 178 1.57 7.39 -15.65
C SER A 178 2.27 6.96 -16.91
N PRO A 179 2.63 7.90 -17.80
CA PRO A 179 3.10 7.58 -19.16
C PRO A 179 4.19 6.51 -19.17
N GLN A 180 5.11 6.54 -18.20
CA GLN A 180 6.15 5.51 -18.06
C GLN A 180 5.57 4.12 -17.79
N TRP A 181 4.60 4.02 -16.88
CA TRP A 181 3.95 2.76 -16.54
C TRP A 181 2.97 2.29 -17.60
N ASP A 182 2.24 3.20 -18.25
CA ASP A 182 1.34 2.87 -19.34
C ASP A 182 2.13 2.28 -20.52
N LYS A 183 3.26 2.91 -20.88
CA LYS A 183 4.20 2.37 -21.88
C LYS A 183 4.76 1.00 -21.47
N PHE A 184 5.24 0.89 -20.23
CA PHE A 184 5.77 -0.36 -19.71
C PHE A 184 4.74 -1.50 -19.73
N LEU A 185 3.50 -1.24 -19.32
CA LEU A 185 2.42 -2.23 -19.32
C LEU A 185 2.02 -2.63 -20.76
N GLU A 186 2.05 -1.68 -21.70
CA GLU A 186 1.83 -1.96 -23.12
C GLU A 186 2.92 -2.88 -23.70
N GLU A 187 4.19 -2.60 -23.38
CA GLU A 187 5.33 -3.45 -23.77
C GLU A 187 5.28 -4.81 -23.08
N TRP A 188 4.96 -4.83 -21.79
CA TRP A 188 4.81 -6.05 -20.99
C TRP A 188 3.77 -6.98 -21.58
N GLY A 189 2.62 -6.45 -22.01
CA GLY A 189 1.55 -7.23 -22.63
C GLY A 189 1.91 -7.89 -23.96
N LYS A 190 3.03 -7.48 -24.59
CA LYS A 190 3.51 -8.05 -25.87
C LYS A 190 4.42 -9.26 -25.70
N THR A 191 4.88 -9.55 -24.48
CA THR A 191 5.79 -10.68 -24.20
C THR A 191 5.16 -11.70 -23.25
N SER A 192 5.67 -12.93 -23.29
CA SER A 192 5.30 -13.95 -22.29
C SER A 192 6.13 -13.76 -21.02
N HIS A 193 5.52 -14.07 -19.88
CA HIS A 193 6.14 -13.92 -18.57
C HIS A 193 5.94 -15.17 -17.73
N THR A 194 6.86 -15.43 -16.82
CA THR A 194 6.71 -16.50 -15.82
C THR A 194 5.68 -16.10 -14.77
N GLN A 195 5.09 -17.08 -14.06
CA GLN A 195 4.14 -16.79 -12.96
C GLN A 195 4.73 -15.88 -11.88
N VAL A 196 6.03 -15.97 -11.63
CA VAL A 196 6.72 -15.13 -10.64
C VAL A 196 6.82 -13.68 -11.13
N GLU A 197 7.09 -13.47 -12.41
CA GLU A 197 7.13 -12.14 -13.03
C GLU A 197 5.73 -11.48 -13.00
N GLU A 198 4.69 -12.24 -13.35
CA GLU A 198 3.30 -11.78 -13.24
C GLU A 198 2.90 -11.42 -11.80
N LEU A 199 3.33 -12.24 -10.82
CA LEU A 199 3.09 -11.97 -9.41
C LEU A 199 3.77 -10.67 -8.96
N CYS A 200 5.05 -10.48 -9.30
CA CYS A 200 5.80 -9.28 -8.94
C CYS A 200 5.15 -8.03 -9.54
N LEU A 201 4.76 -8.07 -10.81
CA LEU A 201 4.04 -6.96 -11.42
C LEU A 201 2.71 -6.68 -10.70
N ALA A 202 1.92 -7.72 -10.44
CA ALA A 202 0.63 -7.57 -9.79
C ALA A 202 0.74 -7.03 -8.35
N GLU A 203 1.77 -7.42 -7.60
CA GLU A 203 2.05 -6.87 -6.27
C GLU A 203 2.48 -5.41 -6.33
N VAL A 204 3.40 -5.05 -7.23
CA VAL A 204 3.82 -3.65 -7.42
C VAL A 204 2.64 -2.77 -7.80
N MET A 205 1.81 -3.21 -8.75
CA MET A 205 0.60 -2.49 -9.15
C MET A 205 -0.46 -2.44 -8.05
N GLY A 206 -0.61 -3.52 -7.28
CA GLY A 206 -1.48 -3.57 -6.10
C GLY A 206 -1.06 -2.60 -5.01
N LEU A 207 0.24 -2.53 -4.69
CA LEU A 207 0.81 -1.58 -3.73
C LEU A 207 0.66 -0.14 -4.21
N ARG A 208 0.96 0.11 -5.49
CA ARG A 208 0.73 1.40 -6.15
C ARG A 208 -0.71 1.87 -5.98
N PHE A 209 -1.68 1.06 -6.39
CA PHE A 209 -3.09 1.45 -6.31
C PHE A 209 -3.57 1.62 -4.86
N LYS A 210 -3.13 0.74 -3.95
CA LYS A 210 -3.43 0.84 -2.51
C LYS A 210 -2.93 2.17 -1.93
N MET A 211 -1.70 2.55 -2.25
CA MET A 211 -1.12 3.81 -1.80
C MET A 211 -1.92 4.99 -2.35
N LEU A 212 -2.22 5.02 -3.66
CA LEU A 212 -3.03 6.09 -4.25
C LEU A 212 -4.41 6.21 -3.60
N CYS A 213 -5.09 5.09 -3.31
CA CYS A 213 -6.36 5.11 -2.56
C CYS A 213 -6.21 5.79 -1.20
N TRP A 214 -5.17 5.41 -0.45
CA TRP A 214 -4.90 5.99 0.87
C TRP A 214 -4.59 7.48 0.78
N ILE A 215 -3.75 7.91 -0.16
CA ILE A 215 -3.40 9.33 -0.34
C ILE A 215 -4.64 10.15 -0.64
N VAL A 216 -5.47 9.73 -1.60
CA VAL A 216 -6.70 10.46 -1.94
C VAL A 216 -7.61 10.56 -0.72
N LEU A 217 -7.86 9.43 -0.05
CA LEU A 217 -8.72 9.41 1.15
C LEU A 217 -8.19 10.31 2.25
N TYR A 218 -6.90 10.24 2.55
CA TYR A 218 -6.27 11.03 3.62
C TYR A 218 -6.20 12.51 3.29
N THR A 219 -5.90 12.89 2.05
CA THR A 219 -5.89 14.30 1.63
C THR A 219 -7.29 14.88 1.76
N THR A 220 -8.33 14.16 1.29
CA THR A 220 -9.73 14.57 1.46
C THR A 220 -10.10 14.72 2.94
N PHE A 221 -9.73 13.76 3.80
CA PHE A 221 -10.05 13.83 5.23
C PHE A 221 -9.34 14.98 5.92
N SER A 222 -8.04 15.14 5.64
CA SER A 222 -7.21 16.24 6.14
C SER A 222 -7.81 17.60 5.76
N PHE A 223 -8.19 17.77 4.49
CA PHE A 223 -8.78 19.00 3.96
C PHE A 223 -10.14 19.33 4.61
N LEU A 224 -10.95 18.32 4.88
CA LEU A 224 -12.24 18.46 5.56
C LEU A 224 -12.12 18.61 7.10
N GLY A 225 -10.90 18.63 7.65
CA GLY A 225 -10.69 18.68 9.10
C GLY A 225 -11.15 17.42 9.84
N LEU A 226 -11.24 16.28 9.15
CA LEU A 226 -11.61 15.00 9.74
C LEU A 226 -10.40 14.28 10.33
N SER A 227 -10.64 13.47 11.36
CA SER A 227 -9.61 12.60 11.91
C SER A 227 -9.15 11.57 10.88
N LEU A 228 -7.84 11.46 10.66
CA LEU A 228 -7.28 10.48 9.74
C LEU A 228 -7.52 9.05 10.26
N PRO A 229 -8.06 8.14 9.41
CA PRO A 229 -8.44 6.81 9.87
C PRO A 229 -7.21 5.94 10.05
N LYS A 230 -6.93 5.45 11.26
CA LYS A 230 -5.75 4.61 11.55
C LYS A 230 -5.57 3.46 10.54
N ILE A 231 -4.43 3.42 9.85
CA ILE A 231 -4.06 2.28 9.00
C ILE A 231 -3.61 1.15 9.91
N ASN A 232 -4.39 0.09 9.97
CA ASN A 232 -3.98 -1.11 10.69
C ASN A 232 -3.09 -1.96 9.79
N VAL A 233 -1.92 -2.30 10.32
CA VAL A 233 -0.94 -3.15 9.62
C VAL A 233 -1.06 -4.56 10.16
N THR A 234 -1.30 -5.52 9.28
CA THR A 234 -1.44 -6.92 9.67
C THR A 234 -0.09 -7.51 10.07
N LYS A 235 -0.04 -8.17 11.23
CA LYS A 235 1.15 -8.90 11.67
C LYS A 235 1.25 -10.21 10.92
N GLU A 236 2.31 -10.36 10.14
CA GLU A 236 2.68 -11.66 9.58
C GLU A 236 3.35 -12.51 10.66
N ARG A 237 2.94 -13.77 10.78
CA ARG A 237 3.56 -14.72 11.70
C ARG A 237 4.05 -15.92 10.91
N TYR A 238 5.36 -16.15 10.99
CA TYR A 238 5.97 -17.38 10.49
C TYR A 238 5.83 -18.48 11.55
N PRO A 239 5.64 -19.75 11.13
CA PRO A 239 5.63 -20.87 12.06
C PRO A 239 6.95 -20.99 12.81
N LYS A 240 6.84 -21.05 14.14
CA LYS A 240 7.95 -21.42 15.01
C LYS A 240 8.28 -22.89 14.74
N GLY A 241 9.57 -23.21 14.56
CA GLY A 241 10.05 -24.59 14.48
C GLY A 241 10.50 -25.07 13.10
N ASP A 242 10.38 -24.27 12.04
CA ASP A 242 11.06 -24.59 10.78
C ASP A 242 12.49 -24.01 10.82
N GLU A 243 13.42 -24.79 11.35
CA GLU A 243 14.83 -24.41 11.45
C GLU A 243 15.48 -24.11 10.10
N THR A 244 15.00 -24.73 9.02
CA THR A 244 15.54 -24.51 7.66
C THR A 244 15.08 -23.16 7.15
N ALA A 245 13.79 -22.85 7.26
CA ALA A 245 13.28 -21.53 6.89
C ALA A 245 13.84 -20.42 7.78
N ALA A 246 14.00 -20.67 9.08
CA ALA A 246 14.63 -19.72 10.01
C ALA A 246 16.10 -19.46 9.64
N ARG A 247 16.85 -20.50 9.24
CA ARG A 247 18.22 -20.34 8.73
C ARG A 247 18.27 -19.55 7.42
N SER A 248 17.38 -19.84 6.47
CA SER A 248 17.30 -19.10 5.21
C SER A 248 16.95 -17.62 5.44
N LEU A 249 15.96 -17.33 6.28
CA LEU A 249 15.60 -15.95 6.63
C LEU A 249 16.74 -15.22 7.33
N LYS A 250 17.39 -15.86 8.31
CA LYS A 250 18.55 -15.28 8.99
C LYS A 250 19.71 -15.02 8.02
N HIS A 251 19.93 -15.89 7.05
CA HIS A 251 20.95 -15.68 6.02
C HIS A 251 20.61 -14.49 5.12
N ILE A 252 19.35 -14.36 4.70
CA ILE A 252 18.86 -13.19 3.94
C ILE A 252 19.04 -11.92 4.78
N GLU A 253 18.62 -11.90 6.05
CA GLU A 253 18.80 -10.75 6.96
C GLU A 253 20.28 -10.35 7.09
N VAL A 254 21.20 -11.32 7.17
CA VAL A 254 22.65 -11.05 7.22
C VAL A 254 23.15 -10.43 5.93
N LEU A 255 22.72 -10.95 4.77
CA LEU A 255 23.10 -10.40 3.47
C LEU A 255 22.53 -8.98 3.27
N GLU A 256 21.26 -8.77 3.63
CA GLU A 256 20.61 -7.46 3.57
C GLU A 256 21.29 -6.46 4.50
N ARG A 257 21.63 -6.87 5.72
CA ARG A 257 22.42 -6.04 6.65
C ARG A 257 23.79 -5.69 6.08
N ALA A 258 24.53 -6.68 5.59
CA ALA A 258 25.88 -6.45 5.06
C ALA A 258 25.85 -5.49 3.86
N ALA A 259 24.89 -5.66 2.95
CA ALA A 259 24.65 -4.74 1.84
C ALA A 259 24.34 -3.33 2.36
N THR A 260 23.32 -3.20 3.21
CA THR A 260 22.86 -1.89 3.73
C THR A 260 23.97 -1.16 4.49
N VAL A 261 24.72 -1.84 5.36
CA VAL A 261 25.82 -1.24 6.13
C VAL A 261 26.97 -0.85 5.20
N GLY A 262 27.34 -1.70 4.23
CA GLY A 262 28.37 -1.36 3.24
C GLY A 262 27.99 -0.13 2.43
N GLU A 263 26.72 0.01 2.08
CA GLU A 263 26.18 1.12 1.30
C GLU A 263 26.09 2.41 2.13
N LEU A 264 25.62 2.33 3.37
CA LEU A 264 25.67 3.45 4.30
C LEU A 264 27.10 3.89 4.58
N ALA A 265 28.05 2.96 4.64
CA ALA A 265 29.47 3.27 4.82
C ALA A 265 30.04 4.03 3.63
N MET A 266 29.68 3.65 2.39
CA MET A 266 30.05 4.42 1.19
C MET A 266 29.47 5.84 1.22
N ALA A 267 28.23 6.01 1.67
CA ALA A 267 27.57 7.31 1.72
C ALA A 267 28.10 8.21 2.86
N CYS A 268 28.43 7.64 4.01
CA CYS A 268 28.88 8.41 5.19
C CYS A 268 30.41 8.54 5.27
N GLY A 269 31.17 7.73 4.54
CA GLY A 269 32.62 7.64 4.65
C GLY A 269 33.13 6.93 5.91
N ASP A 270 32.23 6.47 6.79
CA ASP A 270 32.55 5.79 8.05
C ASP A 270 31.64 4.57 8.30
N THR A 271 32.24 3.39 8.39
CA THR A 271 31.55 2.13 8.68
C THR A 271 30.93 2.08 10.07
N LYS A 272 31.50 2.76 11.07
CA LYS A 272 30.94 2.78 12.43
C LYS A 272 29.65 3.59 12.47
N GLU A 273 29.65 4.75 11.83
CA GLU A 273 28.44 5.57 11.70
C GLU A 273 27.36 4.81 10.91
N ALA A 274 27.74 4.13 9.83
CA ALA A 274 26.84 3.29 9.04
C ALA A 274 26.19 2.17 9.85
N ASP A 275 26.97 1.44 10.66
CA ASP A 275 26.43 0.36 11.51
C ASP A 275 25.50 0.92 12.60
N GLU A 276 25.81 2.07 13.20
CA GLU A 276 24.91 2.68 14.19
C GLU A 276 23.60 3.17 13.56
N ARG A 277 23.66 3.78 12.36
CA ARG A 277 22.47 4.16 11.59
C ARG A 277 21.61 2.94 11.25
N PHE A 278 22.24 1.83 10.84
CA PHE A 278 21.54 0.58 10.57
C PHE A 278 20.86 0.02 11.84
N ARG A 279 21.57 0.00 12.98
CA ARG A 279 20.98 -0.44 14.26
C ARG A 279 19.81 0.44 14.68
N GLN A 280 19.91 1.76 14.49
CA GLN A 280 18.80 2.67 14.75
C GLN A 280 17.61 2.36 13.85
N HIS A 281 17.84 2.13 12.55
CA HIS A 281 16.81 1.68 11.62
C HIS A 281 16.16 0.36 12.07
N GLU A 282 16.93 -0.64 12.51
CA GLU A 282 16.37 -1.89 13.06
C GLU A 282 15.53 -1.66 14.32
N ARG A 283 15.97 -0.79 15.24
CA ARG A 283 15.20 -0.44 16.45
C ARG A 283 13.87 0.20 16.08
N ASP A 284 13.87 1.12 15.14
CA ASP A 284 12.68 1.83 14.68
C ASP A 284 11.74 0.91 13.91
N HIS A 285 12.28 0.07 13.04
CA HIS A 285 11.53 -0.97 12.35
C HIS A 285 10.87 -1.93 13.37
N ARG A 286 11.59 -2.40 14.38
CA ARG A 286 11.00 -3.27 15.44
C ARG A 286 9.87 -2.58 16.21
N LYS A 287 9.99 -1.28 16.53
CA LYS A 287 8.90 -0.50 17.15
C LYS A 287 7.67 -0.44 16.25
N MET A 288 7.86 -0.16 14.96
CA MET A 288 6.79 -0.16 13.97
C MET A 288 6.13 -1.56 13.86
N MET A 289 6.93 -2.62 13.82
CA MET A 289 6.45 -4.01 13.78
C MET A 289 5.66 -4.41 15.03
N ALA A 290 5.99 -3.85 16.20
CA ALA A 290 5.28 -4.10 17.44
C ALA A 290 3.84 -3.55 17.40
N GLY A 291 3.58 -2.48 16.64
CA GLY A 291 2.25 -1.90 16.45
C GLY A 291 1.32 -2.69 15.51
N ARG A 292 1.83 -3.74 14.84
CA ARG A 292 1.03 -4.57 13.93
C ARG A 292 0.02 -5.42 14.68
N ARG A 293 -1.20 -5.50 14.15
CA ARG A 293 -2.33 -6.22 14.74
C ARG A 293 -2.67 -7.48 13.96
N VAL A 294 -3.29 -8.45 14.60
CA VAL A 294 -3.85 -9.63 13.91
C VAL A 294 -5.29 -9.32 13.52
N ALA A 295 -5.64 -9.55 12.27
CA ALA A 295 -7.01 -9.40 11.79
C ALA A 295 -7.72 -10.75 11.69
N CYS A 296 -9.02 -10.77 11.95
CA CYS A 296 -9.84 -11.93 11.65
C CYS A 296 -10.01 -12.04 10.14
N ALA A 297 -9.64 -13.19 9.56
CA ALA A 297 -9.79 -13.44 8.14
C ALA A 297 -11.23 -13.23 7.68
N ARG A 298 -12.24 -13.62 8.48
CA ARG A 298 -13.66 -13.50 8.09
C ARG A 298 -14.21 -12.08 8.19
N CYS A 299 -14.10 -11.41 9.33
CA CYS A 299 -14.79 -10.15 9.60
C CYS A 299 -13.88 -8.91 9.66
N LEU A 300 -12.56 -9.07 9.45
CA LEU A 300 -11.54 -8.01 9.58
C LEU A 300 -11.46 -7.31 10.94
N SER A 301 -12.14 -7.80 11.98
CA SER A 301 -11.92 -7.24 13.31
C SER A 301 -10.46 -7.44 13.71
N PHE A 302 -9.86 -6.43 14.31
CA PHE A 302 -8.50 -6.52 14.82
C PHE A 302 -8.52 -7.09 16.24
N GLN A 303 -7.56 -7.94 16.54
CA GLN A 303 -7.37 -8.48 17.87
C GLN A 303 -6.96 -7.35 18.81
N ASP A 304 -7.73 -7.18 19.89
CA ASP A 304 -7.36 -6.32 21.01
C ASP A 304 -6.26 -7.01 21.84
N GLU A 305 -5.36 -6.22 22.42
CA GLU A 305 -4.29 -6.72 23.29
C GLU A 305 -4.84 -7.29 24.61
N SER A 306 -6.00 -6.78 25.05
CA SER A 306 -6.69 -7.21 26.27
C SER A 306 -7.55 -8.48 26.10
N GLN A 307 -7.80 -8.90 24.85
CA GLN A 307 -8.70 -10.02 24.54
C GLN A 307 -7.96 -11.34 24.31
N GLU A 308 -8.71 -12.44 24.34
CA GLU A 308 -8.21 -13.76 23.95
C GLU A 308 -7.58 -13.69 22.55
N ARG A 309 -6.43 -14.36 22.39
CA ARG A 309 -5.74 -14.42 21.10
C ARG A 309 -6.63 -15.08 20.06
N PHE A 310 -6.65 -14.53 18.86
CA PHE A 310 -7.39 -15.13 17.75
C PHE A 310 -6.88 -16.55 17.46
N LYS A 311 -7.83 -17.46 17.19
CA LYS A 311 -7.54 -18.86 16.92
C LYS A 311 -7.09 -19.01 15.46
N ARG A 312 -6.08 -19.85 15.24
CA ARG A 312 -5.51 -20.07 13.91
C ARG A 312 -6.06 -21.32 13.25
N CYS A 313 -6.14 -21.32 11.92
CA CYS A 313 -6.38 -22.54 11.18
C CYS A 313 -5.10 -23.40 11.17
N VAL A 314 -5.15 -24.57 11.80
CA VAL A 314 -4.02 -25.50 11.92
C VAL A 314 -3.46 -25.89 10.56
N LYS A 315 -4.32 -26.24 9.58
CA LYS A 315 -3.89 -26.63 8.23
C LYS A 315 -3.20 -25.51 7.46
N CYS A 316 -3.64 -24.26 7.61
CA CYS A 316 -2.96 -23.12 6.99
C CYS A 316 -1.63 -22.82 7.69
N TRP A 317 -1.58 -22.99 9.00
CA TRP A 317 -0.38 -22.78 9.79
C TRP A 317 0.75 -23.74 9.41
N GLU A 318 0.41 -25.01 9.15
CA GLU A 318 1.35 -26.02 8.59
C GLU A 318 1.94 -25.56 7.25
N GLN A 319 1.18 -24.82 6.46
CA GLN A 319 1.60 -24.20 5.20
C GLN A 319 2.22 -22.80 5.37
N LYS A 320 2.56 -22.43 6.61
CA LYS A 320 3.16 -21.13 6.98
C LYS A 320 2.29 -19.91 6.71
N ARG A 321 0.96 -20.10 6.59
CA ARG A 321 0.00 -19.01 6.41
C ARG A 321 -0.67 -18.64 7.74
N ASP A 322 -0.67 -17.35 8.08
CA ASP A 322 -1.31 -16.85 9.29
C ASP A 322 -2.80 -16.52 9.07
N VAL A 323 -3.63 -17.55 8.94
CA VAL A 323 -5.09 -17.39 8.84
C VAL A 323 -5.70 -17.48 10.25
N SER A 324 -6.06 -16.33 10.80
CA SER A 324 -6.57 -16.16 12.16
C SER A 324 -8.05 -15.78 12.21
N TYR A 325 -8.77 -16.21 13.26
CA TYR A 325 -10.19 -15.95 13.46
C TYR A 325 -10.49 -15.48 14.89
N CYS A 326 -11.35 -14.48 15.03
CA CYS A 326 -11.81 -14.01 16.34
C CYS A 326 -12.70 -15.02 17.06
N SER A 327 -13.33 -15.95 16.33
CA SER A 327 -14.21 -16.98 16.89
C SER A 327 -14.30 -18.21 15.98
N ARG A 328 -14.74 -19.34 16.55
CA ARG A 328 -15.07 -20.54 15.77
C ARG A 328 -16.20 -20.28 14.77
N LYS A 329 -17.17 -19.42 15.12
CA LYS A 329 -18.25 -18.99 14.23
C LYS A 329 -17.69 -18.38 12.95
N CYS A 330 -16.80 -17.39 13.07
CA CYS A 330 -16.16 -16.75 11.93
C CYS A 330 -15.36 -17.73 11.07
N GLN A 331 -14.65 -18.69 11.67
CA GLN A 331 -13.94 -19.73 10.92
C GLN A 331 -14.90 -20.62 10.13
N VAL A 332 -16.01 -21.05 10.73
CA VAL A 332 -17.02 -21.90 10.08
C VAL A 332 -17.71 -21.14 8.95
N GLU A 333 -18.04 -19.87 9.14
CA GLU A 333 -18.64 -19.03 8.10
C GLU A 333 -17.69 -18.81 6.91
N ASP A 334 -16.41 -18.53 7.17
CA ASP A 334 -15.39 -18.38 6.13
C ASP A 334 -15.12 -19.69 5.36
N TRP A 335 -15.32 -20.84 6.02
CA TRP A 335 -15.31 -22.14 5.37
C TRP A 335 -16.56 -22.39 4.52
N LYS A 336 -17.75 -22.11 5.08
CA LYS A 336 -19.04 -22.29 4.41
C LYS A 336 -19.19 -21.41 3.18
N SER A 337 -18.62 -20.20 3.19
CA SER A 337 -18.60 -19.33 2.01
C SER A 337 -17.74 -19.85 0.86
N GLY A 338 -16.99 -20.94 1.07
CA GLY A 338 -16.09 -21.53 0.08
C GLY A 338 -14.71 -20.85 0.03
N ARG A 339 -14.59 -19.60 0.48
CA ARG A 339 -13.33 -18.84 0.42
C ARG A 339 -12.17 -19.54 1.11
N HIS A 340 -12.30 -19.88 2.39
CA HIS A 340 -11.21 -20.55 3.11
C HIS A 340 -10.92 -21.94 2.54
N LYS A 341 -11.94 -22.64 2.03
CA LYS A 341 -11.82 -24.00 1.47
C LYS A 341 -10.92 -24.06 0.22
N ILE A 342 -10.79 -22.94 -0.49
CA ILE A 342 -9.92 -22.82 -1.67
C ILE A 342 -8.45 -22.87 -1.26
N VAL A 343 -8.07 -22.25 -0.14
CA VAL A 343 -6.67 -22.13 0.28
C VAL A 343 -6.27 -23.05 1.44
N CYS A 344 -7.21 -23.60 2.18
CA CYS A 344 -6.92 -24.35 3.40
C CYS A 344 -6.12 -25.63 3.13
N GLY A 345 -4.87 -25.69 3.61
CA GLY A 345 -3.98 -26.84 3.44
C GLY A 345 -3.48 -27.10 2.01
N LYS A 346 -3.73 -26.18 1.05
CA LYS A 346 -3.34 -26.34 -0.36
C LYS A 346 -2.19 -25.41 -0.74
N ALA A 347 -1.47 -25.77 -1.81
CA ALA A 347 -0.60 -24.82 -2.51
C ALA A 347 -1.47 -23.72 -3.15
N ILE A 348 -0.91 -22.52 -3.28
CA ILE A 348 -1.60 -21.37 -3.87
C ILE A 348 -0.77 -20.91 -5.04
N ASP A 349 -1.41 -20.85 -6.21
CA ASP A 349 -0.88 -20.22 -7.41
C ASP A 349 -1.57 -18.86 -7.66
N MET A 350 -1.21 -18.20 -8.76
CA MET A 350 -1.75 -16.89 -9.13
C MET A 350 -3.27 -16.90 -9.26
N GLN A 351 -3.82 -17.94 -9.89
CA GLN A 351 -5.27 -18.05 -10.10
C GLN A 351 -6.00 -18.27 -8.77
N THR A 352 -5.49 -19.16 -7.93
CA THR A 352 -6.02 -19.44 -6.59
C THR A 352 -5.98 -18.19 -5.71
N ALA A 353 -4.90 -17.41 -5.78
CA ALA A 353 -4.76 -16.14 -5.06
C ALA A 353 -5.83 -15.12 -5.48
N ARG A 354 -6.08 -14.98 -6.79
CA ARG A 354 -7.15 -14.11 -7.33
C ARG A 354 -8.52 -14.57 -6.83
N ILE A 355 -8.87 -15.84 -7.05
CA ILE A 355 -10.16 -16.40 -6.62
C ILE A 355 -10.36 -16.24 -5.10
N TYR A 356 -9.32 -16.51 -4.30
CA TYR A 356 -9.39 -16.34 -2.85
C TYR A 356 -9.74 -14.89 -2.46
N SER A 357 -9.15 -13.91 -3.13
CA SER A 357 -9.41 -12.50 -2.88
C SER A 357 -10.80 -12.03 -3.41
N ASP A 358 -11.36 -12.71 -4.41
CA ASP A 358 -12.69 -12.41 -5.00
C ASP A 358 -13.85 -13.00 -4.17
N THR A 359 -13.67 -14.20 -3.62
CA THR A 359 -14.73 -15.03 -3.02
C THR A 359 -15.18 -14.58 -1.63
N ARG A 360 -14.74 -13.42 -1.16
CA ARG A 360 -15.22 -12.89 0.12
C ARG A 360 -16.67 -12.45 -0.02
N PRO A 361 -17.59 -12.93 0.85
CA PRO A 361 -18.98 -12.49 0.82
C PRO A 361 -19.05 -10.97 0.80
N ARG A 362 -19.72 -10.42 -0.22
CA ARG A 362 -20.04 -8.98 -0.34
C ARG A 362 -21.13 -8.65 0.69
N GLU A 363 -20.89 -8.90 1.96
CA GLU A 363 -21.94 -9.12 2.96
C GLU A 363 -22.64 -7.85 3.45
N SER A 364 -22.61 -6.76 2.68
CA SER A 364 -23.43 -5.55 2.93
C SER A 364 -23.45 -4.52 1.79
N LEU A 365 -22.84 -4.78 0.62
CA LEU A 365 -22.60 -3.74 -0.39
C LEU A 365 -23.00 -4.11 -1.83
N GLN A 366 -23.70 -5.22 -2.04
CA GLN A 366 -24.49 -5.43 -3.27
C GLN A 366 -25.80 -4.64 -3.22
N ARG A 367 -25.75 -3.39 -2.77
CA ARG A 367 -26.79 -2.45 -3.10
C ARG A 367 -26.47 -1.97 -4.51
N ASP A 368 -27.44 -2.01 -5.41
CA ASP A 368 -27.28 -1.41 -6.73
C ASP A 368 -26.69 0.01 -6.57
N PRO A 369 -25.94 0.54 -7.54
CA PRO A 369 -25.46 1.93 -7.52
C PRO A 369 -26.59 2.94 -7.26
N GLU A 370 -27.83 2.56 -7.59
CA GLU A 370 -29.07 3.32 -7.42
C GLU A 370 -29.81 3.03 -6.11
N GLU A 371 -29.44 2.01 -5.33
CA GLU A 371 -30.12 1.74 -4.07
C GLU A 371 -29.79 2.85 -3.05
N PRO A 372 -30.81 3.40 -2.38
CA PRO A 372 -30.61 4.44 -1.38
C PRO A 372 -29.63 3.96 -0.31
N ILE A 373 -28.65 4.81 -0.03
CA ILE A 373 -27.73 4.62 1.08
C ILE A 373 -28.56 4.46 2.35
N PRO A 374 -28.19 3.56 3.29
CA PRO A 374 -28.78 3.60 4.63
C PRO A 374 -28.73 5.04 5.17
N ASP A 375 -29.84 5.56 5.69
CA ASP A 375 -29.97 6.94 6.20
C ASP A 375 -28.81 7.37 7.10
N ARG A 376 -28.20 6.44 7.84
CA ARG A 376 -27.04 6.70 8.70
C ARG A 376 -25.80 7.12 7.91
N GLU A 377 -25.48 6.41 6.84
CA GLU A 377 -24.33 6.73 5.98
C GLU A 377 -24.63 7.99 5.15
N TRP A 378 -25.88 8.18 4.69
CA TRP A 378 -26.29 9.43 4.02
C TRP A 378 -26.21 10.64 4.95
N LYS A 379 -26.62 10.52 6.21
CA LYS A 379 -26.47 11.58 7.21
C LYS A 379 -25.01 11.98 7.42
N GLU A 380 -24.07 11.03 7.37
CA GLU A 380 -22.65 11.33 7.47
C GLU A 380 -22.14 12.03 6.20
N VAL A 381 -22.51 11.55 5.00
CA VAL A 381 -22.19 12.23 3.73
C VAL A 381 -22.77 13.64 3.70
N MET A 382 -24.02 13.83 4.11
CA MET A 382 -24.67 15.13 4.19
C MET A 382 -24.07 16.03 5.26
N ARG A 383 -23.59 15.46 6.38
CA ARG A 383 -22.82 16.22 7.37
C ARG A 383 -21.51 16.74 6.76
N LEU A 384 -20.79 15.91 6.02
CA LEU A 384 -19.58 16.33 5.29
C LEU A 384 -19.89 17.37 4.22
N TYR A 385 -21.00 17.19 3.49
CA TYR A 385 -21.47 18.18 2.50
C TYR A 385 -21.78 19.53 3.16
N LYS A 386 -22.48 19.54 4.29
CA LYS A 386 -22.77 20.75 5.08
C LYS A 386 -21.51 21.40 5.66
N MET A 387 -20.41 20.68 5.83
CA MET A 387 -19.13 21.29 6.19
C MET A 387 -18.49 22.05 5.02
N LEU A 388 -18.83 21.69 3.79
CA LEU A 388 -18.38 22.36 2.56
C LEU A 388 -19.32 23.51 2.13
N GLU A 389 -20.55 23.54 2.63
CA GLU A 389 -21.58 24.54 2.27
C GLU A 389 -21.21 25.99 2.67
N PRO A 390 -20.62 26.29 3.85
CA PRO A 390 -20.20 27.65 4.21
C PRO A 390 -19.14 28.25 3.28
N THR A 391 -18.40 27.42 2.54
CA THR A 391 -17.42 27.86 1.54
C THR A 391 -18.02 28.08 0.15
N LEU A 392 -19.30 27.78 -0.05
CA LEU A 392 -20.01 27.95 -1.32
C LEU A 392 -20.83 29.24 -1.38
N ASP A 393 -21.27 29.80 -0.24
CA ASP A 393 -22.13 31.00 -0.14
C ASP A 393 -21.37 32.32 0.06
N LEU A 394 -20.09 32.38 -0.30
CA LEU A 394 -19.30 33.62 -0.36
C LEU A 394 -19.05 34.00 -1.82
N ASP A 395 -20.12 34.43 -2.49
CA ASP A 395 -20.10 35.32 -3.66
C ASP A 395 -21.36 36.20 -3.63
#